data_AF-A0A255XLL1-F1
#
_entry.id   AF-A0A255XLL1-F1
#
_cell.length_a   1.000
_cell.length_b   1.000
_cell.length_c   1.000
_cell.angle_alpha   90.00
_cell.angle_beta   90.00
_cell.angle_gamma   90.00
#
_symmetry.space_group_name_H-M   'P 1'
#
loop_
_entity.id
_entity.type
_entity.pdbx_description
1 polymer ?
#
loop_
_entity_poly.entity_id
_entity_poly.type
_entity_poly.pdbx_seq_one_letter_code
_entity_poly.pdbx_strand_id
1 'polypeptide(L)'
;MSAVDEGLAVMARVGRRARWVIWGCVALLCVLVGLVSLELPTFLLNHPQIAPLVPGSAEVRTALAAMPLTARGLLFVILLISAAPFLWALVEAAQIARLMAAGQGFSPALPRRLRRIGWALVLTLVSRPLAGMGLTAFVTYHLSQSVAIPRATTLSFSSDDLGFALIGIAVLALAAIARSIVALADDARGIV
;
A
#
# COMPACT_ATOMS: atom_id res chain seq x y z
N MET A 1 -11.23 16.28 -37.08
CA MET A 1 -10.45 15.66 -35.99
C MET A 1 -10.55 14.15 -36.14
N SER A 2 -9.43 13.43 -36.08
CA SER A 2 -9.46 11.97 -36.22
C SER A 2 -9.94 11.32 -34.91
N ALA A 3 -10.52 10.11 -34.98
CA ALA A 3 -10.93 9.34 -33.79
C ALA A 3 -9.75 9.07 -32.82
N VAL A 4 -8.52 9.09 -33.34
CA VAL A 4 -7.28 8.96 -32.56
C VAL A 4 -7.02 10.20 -31.70
N ASP A 5 -7.24 11.40 -32.25
CA ASP A 5 -7.04 12.67 -31.52
C ASP A 5 -8.02 12.81 -30.35
N GLU A 6 -9.27 12.38 -30.54
CA GLU A 6 -10.27 12.35 -29.47
C GLU A 6 -9.91 11.34 -28.38
N GLY A 7 -9.44 10.15 -28.76
CA GLY A 7 -8.95 9.13 -27.82
C GLY A 7 -7.80 9.64 -26.95
N LEU A 8 -6.81 10.31 -27.56
CA LEU A 8 -5.67 10.90 -26.84
C LEU A 8 -6.11 12.04 -25.90
N ALA A 9 -7.04 12.89 -26.32
CA ALA A 9 -7.57 13.96 -25.50
C ALA A 9 -8.37 13.44 -24.28
N VAL A 10 -9.11 12.34 -24.44
CA VAL A 10 -9.80 11.65 -23.33
C VAL A 10 -8.78 11.05 -22.36
N MET A 11 -7.77 10.32 -22.84
CA MET A 11 -6.71 9.75 -22.00
C MET A 11 -5.98 10.83 -21.21
N ALA A 12 -5.70 11.97 -21.83
CA ALA A 12 -5.02 13.08 -21.17
C ALA A 12 -5.87 13.70 -20.04
N ARG A 13 -7.18 13.86 -20.25
CA ARG A 13 -8.11 14.33 -19.20
C ARG A 13 -8.22 13.35 -18.04
N VAL A 14 -8.33 12.05 -18.34
CA VAL A 14 -8.37 10.98 -17.33
C VAL A 14 -7.08 10.96 -16.52
N GLY A 15 -5.91 11.01 -17.18
CA GLY A 15 -4.61 11.04 -16.51
C GLY A 15 -4.44 12.22 -15.54
N ARG A 16 -4.90 13.42 -15.92
CA ARG A 16 -4.87 14.59 -15.03
C ARG A 16 -5.75 14.40 -13.80
N ARG A 17 -6.97 13.88 -13.95
CA ARG A 17 -7.88 13.63 -12.82
C ARG A 17 -7.37 12.51 -11.92
N ALA A 18 -6.94 11.40 -12.51
CA ALA A 18 -6.39 10.25 -11.79
C ALA A 18 -5.19 10.64 -10.91
N ARG A 19 -4.31 11.52 -11.41
CA ARG A 19 -3.18 12.02 -10.64
C ARG A 19 -3.62 12.68 -9.32
N TRP A 20 -4.64 13.55 -9.35
CA TRP A 20 -5.13 14.23 -8.14
C TRP A 20 -5.78 13.26 -7.16
N VAL A 21 -6.55 12.29 -7.67
CA VAL A 21 -7.13 11.23 -6.83
C VAL A 21 -6.04 10.42 -6.15
N ILE A 22 -5.00 10.00 -6.88
CA ILE A 22 -3.88 9.23 -6.33
C ILE A 22 -3.13 10.00 -5.25
N TRP A 23 -2.79 11.27 -5.49
CA TRP A 23 -2.14 12.10 -4.47
C TRP A 23 -3.05 12.39 -3.27
N GLY A 24 -4.36 12.51 -3.50
CA GLY A 24 -5.37 12.57 -2.43
C GLY A 24 -5.36 11.31 -1.57
N CYS A 25 -5.29 10.13 -2.18
CA CYS A 25 -5.17 8.85 -1.45
C CYS A 25 -3.86 8.76 -0.67
N VAL A 26 -2.73 9.19 -1.24
CA VAL A 26 -1.44 9.22 -0.53
C VAL A 26 -1.51 10.15 0.68
N ALA A 27 -2.01 11.38 0.50
CA ALA A 27 -2.16 12.34 1.58
C ALA A 27 -3.10 11.81 2.67
N LEU A 28 -4.25 11.25 2.29
CA LEU A 28 -5.20 10.63 3.21
C LEU A 28 -4.55 9.49 4.00
N LEU A 29 -3.78 8.61 3.35
CA LEU A 29 -3.09 7.52 4.03
C LEU A 29 -2.08 8.06 5.05
N CYS A 30 -1.28 9.07 4.68
CA CYS A 30 -0.36 9.72 5.61
C CYS A 30 -1.09 10.36 6.80
N VAL A 31 -2.22 11.04 6.56
CA VAL A 31 -3.06 11.63 7.62
C VAL A 31 -3.62 10.55 8.54
N LEU A 32 -4.15 9.45 8.00
CA LEU A 32 -4.67 8.34 8.81
C LEU A 32 -3.59 7.74 9.70
N VAL A 33 -2.38 7.49 9.16
CA VAL A 33 -1.26 6.98 9.96
C VAL A 33 -0.84 7.99 11.04
N GLY A 34 -0.87 9.29 10.74
CA GLY A 34 -0.63 10.36 11.71
C GLY A 34 -1.66 10.40 12.84
N LEU A 35 -2.96 10.35 12.50
CA LEU A 35 -4.05 10.32 13.47
C LEU A 35 -4.01 9.07 14.37
N VAL A 36 -3.71 7.91 13.78
CA VAL A 36 -3.51 6.65 14.51
C VAL A 36 -2.39 6.77 15.55
N SER A 37 -1.38 7.59 15.29
CA SER A 37 -0.27 7.81 16.22
C SER A 37 -0.68 8.65 17.46
N LEU A 38 -1.74 9.45 17.35
CA LEU A 38 -2.31 10.24 18.46
C LEU A 38 -3.25 9.39 19.33
N GLU A 39 -4.09 8.57 18.68
CA GLU A 39 -5.07 7.68 19.32
C GLU A 39 -4.54 6.24 19.48
N LEU A 40 -3.23 6.10 19.65
CA LEU A 40 -2.54 4.81 19.62
C LEU A 40 -3.14 3.75 20.57
N PRO A 41 -3.52 4.06 21.83
CA PRO A 41 -4.13 3.06 22.71
C PRO A 41 -5.47 2.54 22.17
N THR A 42 -6.32 3.45 21.70
CA THR A 42 -7.63 3.13 21.12
C THR A 42 -7.47 2.32 19.84
N PHE A 43 -6.53 2.70 18.97
CA PHE A 43 -6.24 1.97 17.75
C PHE A 43 -5.74 0.55 18.03
N LEU A 44 -4.74 0.39 18.90
CA LEU A 44 -4.15 -0.93 19.19
C LEU A 44 -5.17 -1.87 19.82
N LEU A 45 -5.99 -1.41 20.76
CA LEU A 45 -7.02 -2.24 21.40
C LEU A 45 -8.13 -2.69 20.45
N ASN A 46 -8.36 -1.95 19.35
CA ASN A 46 -9.33 -2.32 18.32
C ASN A 46 -8.66 -2.97 17.09
N HIS A 47 -7.33 -3.07 17.07
CA HIS A 47 -6.62 -3.65 15.93
C HIS A 47 -6.89 -5.15 15.87
N PRO A 48 -7.29 -5.72 14.72
CA PRO A 48 -7.79 -7.09 14.62
C PRO A 48 -6.79 -8.16 15.06
N GLN A 49 -5.49 -7.88 14.98
CA GLN A 49 -4.42 -8.79 15.43
C GLN A 49 -4.04 -8.61 16.90
N ILE A 50 -4.38 -7.48 17.52
CA ILE A 50 -4.00 -7.14 18.90
C ILE A 50 -5.15 -7.40 19.87
N ALA A 51 -6.37 -7.01 19.48
CA ALA A 51 -7.58 -7.15 20.29
C ALA A 51 -7.79 -8.58 20.87
N PRO A 52 -7.50 -9.68 20.13
CA PRO A 52 -7.63 -11.03 20.68
C PRO A 52 -6.58 -11.38 21.74
N LEU A 53 -5.44 -10.69 21.75
CA LEU A 53 -4.28 -10.99 22.60
C LEU A 53 -4.21 -10.09 23.83
N VAL A 54 -4.80 -8.90 23.76
CA VAL A 54 -4.62 -7.84 24.74
C VAL A 54 -5.99 -7.40 25.25
N PRO A 55 -6.30 -7.60 26.54
CA PRO A 55 -7.59 -7.21 27.11
C PRO A 55 -7.73 -5.69 27.17
N GLY A 56 -8.94 -5.19 26.95
CA GLY A 56 -9.26 -3.76 26.98
C GLY A 56 -9.35 -3.14 28.39
N SER A 57 -8.62 -3.68 29.38
CA SER A 57 -8.68 -3.21 30.77
C SER A 57 -8.10 -1.80 30.93
N ALA A 58 -8.51 -1.10 32.00
CA ALA A 58 -8.01 0.25 32.29
C ALA A 58 -6.49 0.28 32.51
N GLU A 59 -5.93 -0.76 33.12
CA GLU A 59 -4.49 -0.93 33.34
C GLU A 59 -3.72 -1.01 32.01
N VAL A 60 -4.18 -1.84 31.08
CA VAL A 60 -3.57 -1.96 29.74
C VAL A 60 -3.67 -0.65 28.98
N ARG A 61 -4.83 0.02 29.01
CA ARG A 61 -5.02 1.31 28.36
C ARG A 61 -4.04 2.36 28.88
N THR A 62 -3.82 2.37 30.19
CA THR A 62 -2.87 3.27 30.85
C THR A 62 -1.44 2.94 30.46
N ALA A 63 -1.07 1.66 30.42
CA ALA A 63 0.25 1.20 29.99
C ALA A 63 0.54 1.59 28.52
N LEU A 64 -0.42 1.41 27.62
CA LEU A 64 -0.28 1.85 26.22
C LEU A 64 -0.20 3.37 26.07
N ALA A 65 -0.96 4.12 26.88
CA ALA A 65 -0.88 5.58 26.89
C ALA A 65 0.46 6.09 27.42
N ALA A 66 1.06 5.38 28.39
CA ALA A 66 2.37 5.70 28.95
C ALA A 66 3.55 5.27 28.05
N MET A 67 3.29 4.63 26.92
CA MET A 67 4.34 4.14 26.02
C MET A 67 5.23 5.29 25.53
N PRO A 68 6.58 5.18 25.66
CA PRO A 68 7.50 6.25 25.33
C PRO A 68 7.51 6.55 23.82
N LEU A 69 7.89 7.78 23.46
CA LEU A 69 7.92 8.24 22.06
C LEU A 69 8.74 7.33 21.14
N THR A 70 9.82 6.74 21.64
CA THR A 70 10.66 5.79 20.88
C THR A 70 9.90 4.52 20.53
N ALA A 71 9.13 3.97 21.48
CA ALA A 71 8.30 2.79 21.26
C ALA A 71 7.13 3.08 20.31
N ARG A 72 6.51 4.27 20.44
CA ARG A 72 5.52 4.75 19.47
C ARG A 72 6.10 4.91 18.06
N GLY A 73 7.33 5.42 17.96
CA GLY A 73 8.08 5.53 16.72
C GLY A 73 8.34 4.16 16.07
N LEU A 74 8.69 3.14 16.87
CA LEU A 74 8.84 1.77 16.36
C LEU A 74 7.53 1.19 15.84
N LEU A 75 6.42 1.40 16.56
CA LEU A 75 5.09 1.01 16.08
C LEU A 75 4.72 1.70 14.77
N PHE A 76 4.99 3.00 14.66
CA PHE A 76 4.80 3.75 13.42
C PHE A 76 5.63 3.15 12.27
N VAL A 77 6.90 2.81 12.50
CA VAL A 77 7.75 2.16 11.49
C VAL A 77 7.18 0.80 11.07
N ILE A 78 6.69 -0.02 12.01
CA ILE A 78 6.04 -1.30 11.71
C ILE A 78 4.80 -1.10 10.83
N LEU A 79 3.95 -0.12 11.15
CA LEU A 79 2.78 0.23 10.34
C LEU A 79 3.18 0.74 8.96
N LEU A 80 4.25 1.54 8.88
CA LEU A 80 4.78 2.06 7.61
C LEU A 80 5.31 0.94 6.72
N ILE A 81 5.97 -0.09 7.28
CA ILE A 81 6.40 -1.28 6.53
C ILE A 81 5.21 -1.99 5.88
N SER A 82 4.08 -2.08 6.60
CA SER A 82 2.82 -2.65 6.08
C SER A 82 2.25 -1.81 4.93
N ALA A 83 2.35 -0.48 5.02
CA ALA A 83 1.82 0.46 4.03
C ALA A 83 2.76 0.72 2.83
N ALA A 84 4.06 0.43 2.97
CA ALA A 84 5.08 0.78 1.99
C ALA A 84 4.81 0.23 0.58
N PRO A 85 4.36 -1.02 0.38
CA PRO A 85 4.06 -1.50 -0.96
C PRO A 85 2.87 -0.77 -1.60
N PHE A 86 1.84 -0.39 -0.84
CA PHE A 86 0.74 0.42 -1.36
C PHE A 86 1.20 1.81 -1.78
N LEU A 87 2.03 2.47 -0.96
CA LEU A 87 2.62 3.75 -1.31
C LEU A 87 3.45 3.64 -2.59
N TRP A 88 4.23 2.57 -2.74
CA TRP A 88 4.99 2.33 -3.96
C TRP A 88 4.08 2.12 -5.19
N ALA A 89 3.02 1.33 -5.05
CA ALA A 89 2.03 1.13 -6.11
C ALA A 89 1.36 2.45 -6.54
N LEU A 90 0.98 3.30 -5.57
CA LEU A 90 0.37 4.61 -5.82
C LEU A 90 1.36 5.56 -6.53
N VAL A 91 2.62 5.58 -6.12
CA VAL A 91 3.65 6.37 -6.80
C VAL A 91 3.80 5.93 -8.25
N GLU A 92 3.87 4.63 -8.54
CA GLU A 92 3.96 4.15 -9.92
C GLU A 92 2.68 4.42 -10.72
N ALA A 93 1.49 4.31 -10.11
CA ALA A 93 0.23 4.69 -10.73
C ALA A 93 0.19 6.19 -11.09
N ALA A 94 0.71 7.06 -10.22
CA ALA A 94 0.81 8.48 -10.49
C ALA A 94 1.73 8.77 -11.69
N GLN A 95 2.78 7.96 -11.88
CA GLN A 95 3.67 8.08 -13.03
C GLN A 95 3.00 7.62 -14.33
N ILE A 96 2.19 6.55 -14.28
CA ILE A 96 1.36 6.13 -15.44
C ILE A 96 0.36 7.24 -15.79
N ALA A 97 -0.30 7.82 -14.80
CA ALA A 97 -1.24 8.94 -15.00
C ALA A 97 -0.55 10.17 -15.63
N ARG A 98 0.71 10.45 -15.27
CA ARG A 98 1.52 11.49 -15.91
C ARG A 98 1.83 11.17 -17.38
N LEU A 99 2.18 9.92 -17.70
CA LEU A 99 2.41 9.48 -19.09
C LEU A 99 1.13 9.63 -19.93
N MET A 100 -0.02 9.22 -19.41
CA MET A 100 -1.31 9.41 -20.07
C MET A 100 -1.64 10.89 -20.27
N ALA A 101 -1.40 11.73 -19.26
CA ALA A 101 -1.62 13.18 -19.35
C ALA A 101 -0.75 13.85 -20.43
N ALA A 102 0.44 13.30 -20.70
CA ALA A 102 1.36 13.75 -21.73
C ALA A 102 1.09 13.15 -23.13
N GLY A 103 0.03 12.36 -23.29
CA GLY A 103 -0.25 11.65 -24.55
C GLY A 103 0.67 10.44 -24.83
N GLN A 104 1.50 10.05 -23.86
CA GLN A 104 2.48 8.96 -23.96
C GLN A 104 1.95 7.65 -23.36
N GLY A 105 0.65 7.39 -23.52
CA GLY A 105 -0.03 6.23 -22.92
C GLY A 105 0.56 4.89 -23.33
N PHE A 106 1.09 4.78 -24.56
CA PHE A 106 1.72 3.56 -25.11
C PHE A 106 3.26 3.64 -25.14
N SER A 107 3.88 4.32 -24.17
CA SER A 107 5.34 4.38 -24.10
C SER A 107 5.96 3.05 -23.62
N PRO A 108 7.22 2.76 -23.97
CA PRO A 108 8.01 1.65 -23.42
C PRO A 108 8.13 1.65 -21.89
N ALA A 109 7.84 2.79 -21.25
CA ALA A 109 7.82 2.90 -19.79
C ALA A 109 6.59 2.23 -19.16
N LEU A 110 5.44 2.14 -19.86
CA LEU A 110 4.19 1.62 -19.31
C LEU A 110 4.33 0.18 -18.78
N PRO A 111 4.84 -0.81 -19.55
CA PRO A 111 4.94 -2.19 -19.09
C PRO A 111 5.82 -2.32 -17.84
N ARG A 112 6.91 -1.56 -17.76
CA ARG A 112 7.81 -1.56 -16.60
C ARG A 112 7.11 -1.06 -15.35
N ARG A 113 6.31 0.00 -15.46
CA ARG A 113 5.57 0.59 -14.33
C ARG A 113 4.41 -0.30 -13.87
N LEU A 114 3.63 -0.86 -14.80
CA LEU A 114 2.60 -1.85 -14.47
C LEU A 114 3.21 -3.04 -13.73
N ARG A 115 4.37 -3.54 -14.20
CA ARG A 115 5.06 -4.64 -13.52
C ARG A 115 5.46 -4.29 -12.08
N ARG A 116 5.89 -3.05 -11.83
CA ARG A 116 6.23 -2.59 -10.47
C ARG A 116 4.98 -2.49 -9.59
N ILE A 117 3.87 -1.99 -10.11
CA ILE A 117 2.58 -1.99 -9.39
C ILE A 117 2.17 -3.42 -9.03
N GLY A 118 2.24 -4.34 -10.00
CA GLY A 118 1.91 -5.75 -9.78
C GLY A 118 2.76 -6.38 -8.67
N TRP A 119 4.08 -6.18 -8.70
CA TRP A 119 4.96 -6.66 -7.63
C TRP A 119 4.70 -5.99 -6.29
N ALA A 120 4.45 -4.68 -6.27
CA ALA A 120 4.13 -3.98 -5.04
C ALA A 120 2.87 -4.56 -4.37
N LEU A 121 1.85 -4.89 -5.16
CA LEU A 121 0.64 -5.55 -4.65
C LEU A 121 0.89 -6.99 -4.22
N VAL A 122 1.73 -7.76 -4.92
CA VAL A 122 2.10 -9.12 -4.47
C VAL A 122 2.88 -9.07 -3.15
N LEU A 123 3.75 -8.08 -2.96
CA LEU A 123 4.54 -7.91 -1.74
C LEU A 123 3.69 -7.61 -0.50
N THR A 124 2.42 -7.21 -0.64
CA THR A 124 1.52 -7.05 0.52
C THR A 124 1.25 -8.37 1.22
N LEU A 125 1.27 -9.49 0.48
CA LEU A 125 1.08 -10.85 1.00
C LEU A 125 2.15 -11.25 2.02
N VAL A 126 3.33 -10.64 1.92
CA VAL A 126 4.45 -10.90 2.84
C VAL A 126 4.59 -9.79 3.88
N SER A 127 4.56 -8.53 3.44
CA SER A 127 4.79 -7.39 4.33
C SER A 127 3.70 -7.21 5.38
N ARG A 128 2.41 -7.44 5.07
CA ARG A 128 1.32 -7.26 6.04
C ARG A 128 1.35 -8.30 7.17
N PRO A 129 1.50 -9.61 6.90
CA PRO A 129 1.66 -10.60 7.98
C PRO A 129 2.91 -10.35 8.82
N LEU A 130 4.04 -9.99 8.19
CA LEU A 130 5.28 -9.68 8.93
C LEU A 130 5.14 -8.43 9.81
N ALA A 131 4.50 -7.38 9.30
CA ALA A 131 4.21 -6.20 10.10
C ALA A 131 3.26 -6.55 11.26
N GLY A 132 2.27 -7.41 11.03
CA GLY A 132 1.38 -7.90 12.09
C GLY A 132 2.08 -8.71 13.17
N MET A 133 2.99 -9.60 12.78
CA MET A 133 3.86 -10.32 13.71
C MET A 133 4.71 -9.35 14.52
N GLY A 134 5.34 -8.37 13.86
CA GLY A 134 6.13 -7.35 14.54
C GLY A 134 5.29 -6.52 15.51
N LEU A 135 4.08 -6.13 15.12
CA LEU A 135 3.14 -5.37 15.94
C LEU A 135 2.75 -6.14 17.19
N THR A 136 2.29 -7.39 17.03
CA THR A 136 1.87 -8.25 18.15
C THR A 136 3.02 -8.59 19.09
N ALA A 137 4.19 -8.94 18.54
CA ALA A 137 5.40 -9.20 19.30
C ALA A 137 5.81 -7.98 20.14
N PHE A 138 5.84 -6.80 19.52
CA PHE A 138 6.28 -5.58 20.18
C PHE A 138 5.31 -5.12 21.26
N VAL A 139 4.00 -5.10 20.97
CA VAL A 139 2.97 -4.65 21.93
C VAL A 139 2.90 -5.59 23.12
N THR A 140 2.85 -6.91 22.92
CA THR A 140 2.78 -7.86 24.04
C THR A 140 4.08 -7.91 24.83
N TYR A 141 5.23 -7.74 24.19
CA TYR A 141 6.51 -7.58 24.89
C TYR A 141 6.50 -6.34 25.79
N HIS A 142 6.08 -5.19 25.27
CA HIS A 142 6.02 -3.96 26.05
C HIS A 142 5.05 -4.06 27.23
N LEU A 143 3.85 -4.60 26.98
CA LEU A 143 2.86 -4.81 28.03
C LEU A 143 3.35 -5.80 29.09
N SER A 144 4.06 -6.87 28.71
CA SER A 144 4.60 -7.86 29.67
C SER A 144 5.56 -7.27 30.71
N GLN A 145 6.10 -6.07 30.48
CA GLN A 145 6.97 -5.37 31.42
C GLN A 145 6.21 -4.58 32.49
N SER A 146 4.94 -4.26 32.25
CA SER A 146 4.13 -3.36 33.10
C SER A 146 2.82 -4.00 33.58
N VAL A 147 2.30 -4.98 32.84
CA VAL A 147 1.06 -5.70 33.10
C VAL A 147 1.34 -7.19 32.87
N ALA A 148 0.69 -8.09 33.61
CA ALA A 148 0.86 -9.54 33.48
C ALA A 148 0.24 -10.12 32.18
N ILE A 149 0.59 -9.55 31.03
CA ILE A 149 0.18 -10.01 29.70
C ILE A 149 1.25 -10.98 29.16
N PRO A 150 0.86 -12.19 28.72
CA PRO A 150 1.80 -13.12 28.12
C PRO A 150 2.34 -12.57 26.80
N ARG A 151 3.63 -12.80 26.55
CA ARG A 151 4.24 -12.49 25.25
C ARG A 151 3.64 -13.39 24.19
N ALA A 152 3.17 -12.79 23.11
CA ALA A 152 2.55 -13.53 22.01
C ALA A 152 2.93 -12.90 20.67
N THR A 153 3.04 -13.74 19.66
CA THR A 153 3.22 -13.33 18.27
C THR A 153 2.15 -14.03 17.44
N THR A 154 1.55 -13.31 16.50
CA THR A 154 0.55 -13.90 15.60
C THR A 154 0.93 -13.66 14.17
N LEU A 155 0.87 -14.73 13.37
CA LEU A 155 0.88 -14.66 11.92
C LEU A 155 -0.57 -14.91 11.46
N SER A 156 -1.19 -13.89 10.89
CA SER A 156 -2.54 -14.00 10.32
C SER A 156 -2.52 -13.50 8.88
N PHE A 157 -3.17 -14.22 7.99
CA PHE A 157 -3.43 -13.78 6.62
C PHE A 157 -4.88 -13.28 6.52
N SER A 158 -5.08 -12.06 6.04
CA SER A 158 -6.41 -11.55 5.71
C SER A 158 -6.80 -11.99 4.30
N SER A 159 -8.11 -12.16 4.06
CA SER A 159 -8.64 -12.31 2.69
C SER A 159 -8.26 -11.13 1.80
N ASP A 160 -8.10 -9.94 2.38
CA ASP A 160 -7.64 -8.75 1.66
C ASP A 160 -6.22 -8.92 1.12
N ASP A 161 -5.33 -9.60 1.86
CA ASP A 161 -3.95 -9.82 1.43
C ASP A 161 -3.89 -10.67 0.17
N LEU A 162 -4.74 -11.70 0.13
CA LEU A 162 -4.90 -12.56 -1.03
C LEU A 162 -5.57 -11.81 -2.19
N GLY A 163 -6.58 -10.98 -1.90
CA GLY A 163 -7.22 -10.11 -2.89
C GLY A 163 -6.23 -9.16 -3.57
N PHE A 164 -5.39 -8.47 -2.79
CA PHE A 164 -4.34 -7.62 -3.34
C PHE A 164 -3.30 -8.39 -4.15
N ALA A 165 -2.89 -9.57 -3.69
CA ALA A 165 -1.96 -10.41 -4.44
C ALA A 165 -2.55 -10.86 -5.79
N LEU A 166 -3.84 -11.25 -5.83
CA LEU A 166 -4.53 -11.61 -7.06
C LEU A 166 -4.63 -10.43 -8.03
N ILE A 167 -4.97 -9.23 -7.53
CA ILE A 167 -4.94 -7.99 -8.34
C ILE A 167 -3.52 -7.76 -8.86
N GLY A 168 -2.51 -7.95 -8.02
CA GLY A 168 -1.10 -7.85 -8.40
C GLY A 168 -0.72 -8.79 -9.54
N ILE A 169 -1.12 -10.06 -9.46
CA ILE A 169 -0.92 -11.06 -10.52
C ILE A 169 -1.62 -10.65 -11.81
N ALA A 170 -2.87 -10.18 -11.73
CA ALA A 170 -3.60 -9.67 -12.90
C ALA A 170 -2.88 -8.48 -13.55
N VAL A 171 -2.36 -7.55 -12.74
CA VAL A 171 -1.57 -6.40 -13.23
C VAL A 171 -0.24 -6.85 -13.85
N LEU A 172 0.42 -7.88 -13.32
CA LEU A 172 1.61 -8.48 -13.92
C LEU A 172 1.30 -9.08 -15.30
N ALA A 173 0.18 -9.78 -15.44
CA ALA A 173 -0.29 -10.30 -16.72
C ALA A 173 -0.57 -9.16 -17.72
N LEU A 174 -1.26 -8.09 -17.28
CA LEU A 174 -1.47 -6.89 -18.08
C LEU A 174 -0.14 -6.23 -18.50
N ALA A 175 0.87 -6.21 -17.62
CA ALA A 175 2.19 -5.69 -17.95
C ALA A 175 2.89 -6.53 -19.04
N ALA A 176 2.69 -7.85 -19.06
CA ALA A 176 3.21 -8.72 -20.10
C ALA A 176 2.51 -8.44 -21.45
N ILE A 177 1.18 -8.34 -21.45
CA ILE A 177 0.39 -8.01 -22.65
C ILE A 177 0.77 -6.63 -23.19
N ALA A 178 0.88 -5.63 -22.31
CA ALA A 178 1.28 -4.27 -22.69
C ALA A 178 2.67 -4.23 -23.33
N ARG A 179 3.60 -5.11 -22.90
CA ARG A 179 4.92 -5.21 -23.52
C ARG A 179 4.82 -5.68 -24.98
N SER A 180 3.99 -6.69 -25.24
CA SER A 180 3.77 -7.21 -26.59
C SER A 180 3.12 -6.15 -27.49
N ILE A 181 2.14 -5.40 -26.98
CA ILE A 181 1.48 -4.32 -27.72
C ILE A 181 2.48 -3.20 -28.06
N VAL A 182 3.32 -2.78 -27.11
CA VAL A 182 4.31 -1.73 -27.35
C VAL A 182 5.36 -2.20 -28.37
N ALA A 183 5.85 -3.44 -28.27
CA ALA A 183 6.78 -3.99 -29.25
C ALA A 183 6.18 -3.99 -30.67
N LEU A 184 4.93 -4.43 -30.81
CA LEU A 184 4.23 -4.43 -32.10
C LEU A 184 4.03 -3.01 -32.65
N ALA A 185 3.75 -2.04 -31.78
CA ALA A 185 3.59 -0.64 -32.17
C ALA A 185 4.93 0.01 -32.60
N ASP A 186 6.04 -0.36 -31.96
CA ASP A 186 7.37 0.09 -32.35
C ASP A 186 7.80 -0.52 -33.69
N ASP A 187 7.55 -1.82 -33.90
CA ASP A 187 7.80 -2.50 -35.18
C ASP A 187 7.00 -1.86 -36.33
N ALA A 188 5.72 -1.55 -36.10
CA ALA A 188 4.86 -0.91 -37.10
C ALA A 188 5.33 0.51 -37.46
N ARG A 189 5.98 1.24 -36.53
CA ARG A 189 6.54 2.57 -36.80
C ARG A 189 7.88 2.53 -37.54
N GLY A 190 8.62 1.43 -37.46
CA GLY A 190 9.86 1.23 -38.22
C GLY A 190 9.64 0.79 -39.66
N ILE A 191 8.41 0.39 -40.01
CA ILE A 191 8.02 -0.01 -41.37
C ILE A 191 7.51 1.17 -42.21
N VAL A 192 7.20 2.32 -41.59
CA VAL A 192 6.72 3.55 -42.26
C VAL A 192 7.88 4.47 -42.65
#